data_AF-A0A699HTK6-F1
#
_entry.id   AF-A0A699HTK6-F1
#
_cell.length_a   1.000
_cell.length_b   1.000
_cell.length_c   1.000
_cell.angle_alpha   90.00
_cell.angle_beta   90.00
_cell.angle_gamma   90.00
#
_symmetry.space_group_name_H-M   'P 1'
#
loop_
_entity.id
_entity.type
_entity.pdbx_description
1 polymer ?
#
loop_
_entity_poly.entity_id
_entity_poly.type
_entity_poly.pdbx_seq_one_letter_code
_entity_poly.pdbx_strand_id
1 'polypeptide(L)'
;MTGKYCPRAEVKKFEAEMWNLKVKGTDVVAYNRRFQQLALMCSRMFPEEVDKIEKYIGGLPNMILGSVKASKLKTMKEVIEFTTELMEDKTRAYAE
;
A
#
# COMPACT_ATOMS: atom_id res chain seq x y z
N MET A 1 -3.19 32.59 -2.44
CA MET A 1 -3.46 31.15 -2.21
C MET A 1 -3.23 30.43 -3.53
N THR A 2 -1.97 30.07 -3.82
CA THR A 2 -1.55 29.45 -5.08
C THR A 2 -1.92 27.97 -5.05
N GLY A 3 -3.14 27.65 -5.47
CA GLY A 3 -3.50 26.30 -5.90
C GLY A 3 -2.66 25.96 -7.12
N LYS A 4 -1.43 25.46 -6.90
CA LYS A 4 -0.52 25.05 -7.97
C LYS A 4 -1.25 24.02 -8.83
N TYR A 5 -1.51 24.39 -10.07
CA TYR A 5 -2.05 23.53 -11.10
C TYR A 5 -1.17 22.27 -11.19
N CYS A 6 -1.68 21.14 -10.71
CA CYS A 6 -1.02 19.86 -10.89
C CYS A 6 -1.33 19.42 -12.33
N PRO A 7 -0.34 19.33 -13.23
CA PRO A 7 -0.60 18.99 -14.62
C PRO A 7 -1.31 17.64 -14.68
N ARG A 8 -2.41 17.55 -15.43
CA ARG A 8 -3.20 16.31 -15.56
C ARG A 8 -2.35 15.10 -16.00
N ALA A 9 -1.23 15.34 -16.67
CA ALA A 9 -0.26 14.32 -17.05
C ALA A 9 0.53 13.73 -15.85
N GLU A 10 0.83 14.53 -14.83
CA GLU A 10 1.55 14.07 -13.63
C GLU A 10 0.67 13.20 -12.76
N VAL A 11 -0.60 13.57 -12.59
CA VAL A 11 -1.60 12.74 -11.87
C VAL A 11 -1.72 11.37 -12.53
N LYS A 12 -1.82 11.31 -13.86
CA LYS A 12 -1.85 10.03 -14.60
C LYS A 12 -0.61 9.17 -14.37
N LYS A 13 0.56 9.79 -14.22
CA LYS A 13 1.80 9.06 -13.93
C LYS A 13 1.77 8.44 -12.53
N PHE A 14 1.27 9.17 -11.53
CA PHE A 14 1.10 8.63 -10.17
C PHE A 14 0.03 7.55 -10.11
N GLU A 15 -1.08 7.70 -10.83
CA GLU A 15 -2.10 6.66 -10.96
C GLU A 15 -1.52 5.37 -11.57
N ALA A 16 -0.77 5.51 -12.67
CA ALA A 16 -0.10 4.38 -13.31
C ALA A 16 0.93 3.71 -12.37
N GLU A 17 1.72 4.51 -11.64
CA GLU A 17 2.65 3.96 -10.66
C GLU A 17 1.93 3.24 -9.52
N MET A 18 0.83 3.80 -9.02
CA MET A 18 -0.01 3.18 -7.99
C MET A 18 -0.53 1.81 -8.44
N TRP A 19 -1.02 1.71 -9.68
CA TRP A 19 -1.48 0.43 -10.25
C TRP A 19 -0.37 -0.62 -10.35
N ASN A 20 0.86 -0.20 -10.66
CA ASN A 20 2.00 -1.09 -10.79
C ASN A 20 2.77 -1.32 -9.47
N LEU A 21 2.40 -0.64 -8.39
CA LEU A 21 3.07 -0.74 -7.10
C LEU A 21 2.86 -2.12 -6.48
N LYS A 22 3.98 -2.79 -6.17
CA LYS A 22 4.05 -4.10 -5.50
C LYS A 22 5.23 -4.11 -4.54
N VAL A 23 5.15 -4.91 -3.49
CA VAL A 23 6.29 -5.15 -2.59
C VAL A 23 7.43 -5.79 -3.39
N LYS A 24 8.64 -5.26 -3.25
CA LYS A 24 9.85 -5.80 -3.88
C LYS A 24 10.66 -6.54 -2.83
N GLY A 25 10.83 -7.85 -3.01
CA GLY A 25 11.51 -8.70 -2.02
C GLY A 25 10.77 -8.71 -0.69
N THR A 26 11.47 -8.33 0.38
CA THR A 26 10.91 -8.22 1.74
C THR A 26 10.71 -6.78 2.21
N ASP A 27 10.96 -5.78 1.36
CA ASP A 27 10.95 -4.37 1.76
C ASP A 27 9.52 -3.80 1.79
N VAL A 28 8.78 -4.17 2.84
CA VAL A 28 7.42 -3.68 3.10
C VAL A 28 7.44 -2.21 3.53
N VAL A 29 8.52 -1.75 4.16
CA VAL A 29 8.63 -0.38 4.67
C VAL A 29 8.66 0.64 3.51
N ALA A 30 9.48 0.41 2.48
CA ALA A 30 9.49 1.27 1.30
C ALA A 30 8.17 1.20 0.53
N TYR A 31 7.55 0.01 0.46
CA TYR A 31 6.22 -0.15 -0.13
C TYR A 31 5.17 0.72 0.60
N ASN A 32 5.10 0.64 1.92
CA ASN A 32 4.14 1.39 2.74
C ASN A 32 4.32 2.89 2.56
N ARG A 33 5.57 3.36 2.64
CA ARG A 33 5.91 4.77 2.45
C ARG A 33 5.49 5.25 1.05
N ARG A 34 5.81 4.48 0.00
CA ARG A 34 5.47 4.85 -1.39
C ARG A 34 3.96 4.82 -1.62
N PHE A 35 3.27 3.83 -1.08
CA PHE A 35 1.81 3.72 -1.17
C PHE A 35 1.13 4.92 -0.51
N GLN A 36 1.55 5.31 0.70
CA GLN A 36 0.99 6.48 1.40
C GLN A 36 1.21 7.78 0.62
N GLN A 37 2.40 7.98 0.05
CA GLN A 37 2.68 9.14 -0.80
C GLN A 37 1.78 9.17 -2.04
N LEU A 38 1.67 8.05 -2.75
CA LEU A 38 0.84 7.96 -3.95
C LEU A 38 -0.65 8.11 -3.63
N ALA A 39 -1.13 7.55 -2.52
CA ALA A 39 -2.53 7.67 -2.11
C ALA A 39 -2.90 9.11 -1.75
N LEU A 40 -1.94 9.89 -1.24
CA LEU A 40 -2.13 11.32 -0.94
C LEU A 40 -2.16 12.15 -2.22
N MET A 41 -1.31 11.82 -3.20
CA MET A 41 -1.28 12.48 -4.53
C MET A 41 -2.50 12.10 -5.39
N CYS A 42 -3.00 10.88 -5.25
CA CYS A 42 -4.15 10.32 -5.95
C CYS A 42 -5.38 10.19 -5.03
N SER A 43 -5.65 11.20 -4.19
CA SER A 43 -6.75 11.13 -3.22
C SER A 43 -8.13 10.89 -3.86
N ARG A 44 -8.32 11.34 -5.11
CA ARG A 44 -9.55 11.11 -5.90
C ARG A 44 -9.73 9.68 -6.40
N MET A 45 -8.68 8.86 -6.35
CA MET A 45 -8.68 7.49 -6.84
C MET A 45 -9.29 6.50 -5.84
N PHE A 46 -9.40 6.91 -4.57
CA PHE A 46 -9.95 6.10 -3.48
C PHE A 46 -11.12 6.85 -2.85
N PRO A 47 -12.36 6.67 -3.37
CA PRO A 47 -13.54 7.33 -2.83
C PRO A 47 -13.83 6.86 -1.39
N GLU A 48 -13.53 5.60 -1.08
CA GLU A 48 -13.69 5.04 0.26
C GLU A 48 -12.37 4.45 0.78
N GLU A 49 -12.29 4.26 2.11
CA GLU A 49 -11.10 3.65 2.72
C GLU A 49 -10.94 2.18 2.30
N VAL A 50 -12.04 1.48 2.00
CA VAL A 50 -12.02 0.11 1.51
C VAL A 50 -11.31 -0.02 0.16
N ASP A 51 -11.53 0.89 -0.80
CA ASP A 51 -10.83 0.88 -2.10
C ASP A 51 -9.32 0.97 -1.91
N LYS A 52 -8.89 1.82 -0.96
CA LYS A 52 -7.48 2.01 -0.63
C LYS A 52 -6.88 0.75 -0.01
N ILE A 53 -7.63 0.10 0.88
CA ILE A 53 -7.24 -1.18 1.50
C ILE A 53 -7.11 -2.27 0.44
N GLU A 54 -8.12 -2.44 -0.43
CA GLU A 54 -8.08 -3.43 -1.50
C GLU A 54 -6.91 -3.21 -2.44
N LYS A 55 -6.64 -1.95 -2.80
CA LYS A 55 -5.50 -1.61 -3.64
C LYS A 55 -4.16 -1.92 -2.98
N TYR A 56 -4.05 -1.66 -1.67
CA TYR A 56 -2.87 -1.98 -0.89
C TYR A 56 -2.65 -3.50 -0.82
N ILE A 57 -3.70 -4.27 -0.53
CA ILE A 57 -3.67 -5.73 -0.46
C ILE A 57 -3.23 -6.33 -1.81
N GLY A 58 -3.69 -5.77 -2.93
CA GLY A 58 -3.31 -6.23 -4.27
C GLY A 58 -1.81 -6.08 -4.60
N GLY A 59 -1.06 -5.27 -3.85
CA GLY A 59 0.39 -5.12 -4.02
C GLY A 59 1.24 -6.02 -3.12
N LEU A 60 0.61 -6.78 -2.20
CA LEU A 60 1.30 -7.64 -1.24
C LEU A 60 1.77 -8.96 -1.85
N PRO A 61 2.86 -9.56 -1.32
CA PRO A 61 3.30 -10.87 -1.74
C PRO A 61 2.35 -11.96 -1.26
N ASN A 62 2.20 -13.04 -2.04
CA ASN A 62 1.30 -14.16 -1.74
C ASN A 62 1.50 -14.77 -0.34
N MET A 63 2.74 -14.70 0.18
CA MET A 63 3.09 -15.24 1.49
C MET A 63 2.28 -14.64 2.65
N ILE A 64 1.91 -13.35 2.57
CA ILE A 64 1.12 -12.66 3.61
C ILE A 64 -0.30 -12.31 3.15
N LEU A 65 -0.55 -12.35 1.83
CA LEU A 65 -1.82 -12.00 1.22
C LEU A 65 -3.01 -12.78 1.83
N GLY A 66 -2.83 -14.09 2.06
CA GLY A 66 -3.85 -14.94 2.67
C GLY A 66 -4.20 -14.50 4.09
N SER A 67 -3.19 -14.24 4.91
CA SER A 67 -3.35 -13.80 6.30
C SER A 67 -4.04 -12.44 6.39
N VAL A 68 -3.63 -11.47 5.56
CA VAL A 68 -4.23 -10.12 5.56
C VAL A 68 -5.70 -10.16 5.17
N LYS A 69 -6.08 -10.97 4.18
CA LYS A 69 -7.49 -11.14 3.78
C LYS A 69 -8.34 -11.80 4.87
N ALA A 70 -7.76 -12.74 5.62
CA ALA A 70 -8.47 -13.43 6.71
C ALA A 70 -8.77 -12.50 7.89
N SER A 71 -7.88 -11.53 8.18
CA SER A 71 -8.00 -10.62 9.33
C SER A 71 -9.10 -9.57 9.20
N LYS A 72 -9.71 -9.39 8.01
CA LYS A 72 -10.84 -8.47 7.77
C LYS A 72 -10.61 -7.07 8.36
N LEU A 73 -9.45 -6.50 8.07
CA LEU A 73 -9.02 -5.21 8.59
C LEU A 73 -9.89 -4.09 8.01
N LYS A 74 -10.26 -3.11 8.85
CA LYS A 74 -11.21 -2.06 8.50
C LYS A 74 -10.53 -0.73 8.18
N THR A 75 -9.32 -0.53 8.67
CA THR A 75 -8.59 0.73 8.54
C THR A 75 -7.24 0.54 7.88
N MET A 76 -6.78 1.55 7.14
CA MET A 76 -5.45 1.49 6.51
C MET A 76 -4.31 1.38 7.52
N LYS A 77 -4.48 1.94 8.71
CA LYS A 77 -3.46 1.86 9.77
C LYS A 77 -3.29 0.42 10.23
N GLU A 78 -4.38 -0.28 10.52
CA GLU A 78 -4.34 -1.69 10.92
C GLU A 78 -3.72 -2.57 9.82
N VAL A 79 -4.05 -2.30 8.55
CA VAL A 79 -3.44 -3.02 7.42
C VAL A 79 -1.92 -2.84 7.40
N ILE A 80 -1.43 -1.61 7.58
CA ILE A 80 0.01 -1.32 7.59
C ILE A 80 0.71 -2.00 8.78
N GLU A 81 0.14 -1.87 9.99
CA GLU A 81 0.69 -2.49 11.20
C GLU A 81 0.74 -4.02 11.06
N PHE A 82 -0.37 -4.64 10.66
CA PHE A 82 -0.47 -6.09 10.48
C PHE A 82 0.45 -6.62 9.39
N THR A 83 0.59 -5.91 8.27
CA THR A 83 1.53 -6.30 7.19
C THR A 83 2.98 -6.25 7.66
N THR A 84 3.33 -5.25 8.47
CA THR A 84 4.69 -5.09 8.99
C THR A 84 5.02 -6.21 9.98
N GLU A 85 4.11 -6.49 10.91
CA GLU A 85 4.24 -7.58 11.88
C GLU A 85 4.44 -8.94 11.19
N LEU A 86 3.63 -9.26 10.17
CA LEU A 86 3.77 -10.51 9.42
C LEU A 86 5.12 -10.63 8.70
N MET A 87 5.70 -9.53 8.23
CA MET A 87 7.00 -9.57 7.55
C MET A 87 8.15 -9.72 8.55
N GLU A 88 8.04 -9.12 9.73
CA GLU A 88 9.01 -9.28 10.82
C GLU A 88 8.99 -10.70 11.40
N ASP A 89 7.81 -11.27 11.60
CA ASP A 89 7.64 -12.68 12.02
C ASP A 89 8.31 -13.64 11.04
N LYS A 90 8.06 -13.46 9.74
CA LYS A 90 8.66 -14.30 8.70
C LYS A 90 10.17 -14.13 8.61
N THR A 91 10.68 -12.92 8.75
CA THR A 91 12.13 -12.66 8.75
C THR A 91 12.82 -13.36 9.92
N ARG A 92 12.17 -13.39 11.10
CA ARG A 92 12.68 -14.10 12.28
C ARG A 92 12.70 -15.62 12.08
N ALA A 93 11.66 -16.19 11.47
CA ALA A 93 11.58 -17.62 11.19
C ALA A 93 12.68 -18.16 10.24
N TYR A 94 13.34 -17.30 9.46
CA TYR A 94 14.47 -17.68 8.61
C TYR A 94 15.84 -17.50 9.28
N ALA A 95 15.89 -16.87 10.45
CA ALA A 95 17.12 -16.62 11.20
C ALA A 95 17.40 -17.68 12.29
N GLU A 96 16.48 -18.62 12.51
CA GLU A 96 16.61 -19.78 13.40
C GLU A 96 17.07 -21.04 12.65
#